data_AF-A0A0V8RV28-F1
#
_entry.id   AF-A0A0V8RV28-F1
#
_cell.length_a   1.000
_cell.length_b   1.000
_cell.length_c   1.000
_cell.angle_alpha   90.00
_cell.angle_beta   90.00
_cell.angle_gamma   90.00
#
_symmetry.space_group_name_H-M   'P 1'
#
loop_
_entity.id
_entity.type
_entity.pdbx_description
1 polymer ?
#
loop_
_entity_poly.entity_id
_entity_poly.type
_entity_poly.pdbx_seq_one_letter_code
_entity_poly.pdbx_strand_id
1 'polypeptide(L)'
;MGEEEQAVYIVVCSEGLYQAAGLAEALLTAASRCSGEAVVYRVTRVLQLAESELNELRSVLRTAAREGGEPRGKHIGEVPKPSGRAPEYAVVFDQMYKGFADILAREIEDPRVEFHEVLGRGINRPLKAGERVYRQPAKDDYDILKLLEQLANRYRGGVLFFTGDKRLANQARLVPGVHVEYIPPGEVAGKEMALKLMAQRIRSWILGGRPPEG
;
A
#
# COMPACT_ATOMS: atom_id res chain seq x y z
N MET A 1 -25.61 -18.30 -7.19
CA MET A 1 -24.98 -18.24 -8.52
C MET A 1 -23.68 -17.49 -8.34
N GLY A 2 -22.56 -18.20 -8.27
CA GLY A 2 -21.25 -17.57 -8.11
C GLY A 2 -20.83 -16.91 -9.41
N GLU A 3 -20.45 -15.64 -9.35
CA GLU A 3 -19.71 -15.01 -10.44
C GLU A 3 -18.37 -15.75 -10.55
N GLU A 4 -18.20 -16.54 -11.60
CA GLU A 4 -16.90 -17.13 -11.92
C GLU A 4 -15.89 -16.01 -12.13
N GLU A 5 -14.87 -15.95 -11.28
CA GLU A 5 -13.71 -15.08 -11.48
C GLU A 5 -13.16 -15.34 -12.89
N GLN A 6 -13.38 -14.40 -13.81
CA GLN A 6 -12.85 -14.50 -15.17
C GLN A 6 -11.33 -14.43 -15.12
N ALA A 7 -10.69 -15.60 -15.12
CA ALA A 7 -9.26 -15.73 -15.28
C ALA A 7 -8.88 -15.26 -16.68
N VAL A 8 -8.02 -14.24 -16.75
CA VAL A 8 -7.49 -13.69 -17.99
C VAL A 8 -6.07 -14.22 -18.16
N TYR A 9 -5.60 -14.30 -19.40
CA TYR A 9 -4.23 -14.69 -19.72
C TYR A 9 -3.48 -13.51 -20.34
N ILE A 10 -2.23 -13.35 -19.96
CA ILE A 10 -1.33 -12.33 -20.52
C ILE A 10 -0.16 -13.04 -21.19
N VAL A 11 0.05 -12.76 -22.47
CA VAL A 11 1.18 -13.24 -23.26
C VAL A 11 2.21 -12.12 -23.30
N VAL A 12 3.44 -12.44 -22.90
CA VAL A 12 4.56 -11.50 -22.90
C VAL A 12 5.66 -12.05 -23.80
N CYS A 13 6.08 -11.24 -24.78
CA CYS A 13 7.22 -11.52 -25.64
C CYS A 13 7.91 -10.21 -26.07
N SER A 14 8.99 -10.33 -26.85
CA SER A 14 9.78 -9.18 -27.33
C SER A 14 8.97 -8.15 -28.11
N GLU A 15 7.90 -8.59 -28.78
CA GLU A 15 7.06 -7.79 -29.67
C GLU A 15 5.96 -7.05 -28.91
N GLY A 16 5.64 -7.48 -27.68
CA GLY A 16 4.67 -6.80 -26.85
C GLY A 16 3.98 -7.68 -25.81
N LEU A 17 2.92 -7.08 -25.26
CA LEU A 17 2.07 -7.68 -24.25
C LEU A 17 0.65 -7.78 -24.79
N TYR A 18 0.09 -8.99 -24.77
CA TYR A 18 -1.22 -9.29 -25.32
C TYR A 18 -2.12 -9.94 -24.26
N GLN A 19 -3.39 -9.57 -24.28
CA GLN A 19 -4.41 -10.15 -23.42
C GLN A 19 -5.18 -11.22 -24.18
N ALA A 20 -5.50 -12.33 -23.51
CA ALA A 20 -6.33 -13.41 -24.01
C ALA A 20 -7.37 -13.80 -22.95
N ALA A 21 -8.59 -14.14 -23.39
CA ALA A 21 -9.69 -14.55 -22.52
C ALA A 21 -9.55 -16.00 -22.04
N GLY A 22 -8.67 -16.78 -22.65
CA GLY A 22 -8.44 -18.18 -22.30
C GLY A 22 -7.05 -18.68 -22.70
N LEU A 23 -6.64 -19.83 -22.14
CA LEU A 23 -5.33 -20.41 -22.39
C LEU A 23 -5.09 -20.72 -23.88
N ALA A 24 -6.10 -21.25 -24.56
CA ALA A 24 -5.99 -21.58 -25.99
C ALA A 24 -5.72 -20.34 -26.84
N GLU A 25 -6.41 -19.23 -26.56
CA GLU A 25 -6.20 -17.95 -27.23
C GLU A 25 -4.82 -17.37 -26.89
N ALA A 26 -4.37 -17.51 -25.64
CA ALA A 26 -3.03 -17.07 -25.22
C ALA A 26 -1.92 -17.81 -25.98
N LEU A 27 -2.06 -19.14 -26.17
CA LEU A 27 -1.10 -19.94 -26.91
C LEU A 27 -1.10 -19.58 -28.41
N LEU A 28 -2.26 -19.37 -29.02
CA LEU A 28 -2.37 -18.91 -30.41
C LEU A 28 -1.77 -17.51 -30.60
N THR A 29 -1.98 -16.63 -29.63
CA THR A 29 -1.41 -15.28 -29.62
C THR A 29 0.10 -15.34 -29.52
N ALA A 30 0.64 -16.18 -28.64
CA ALA A 30 2.08 -16.43 -28.56
C ALA A 30 2.64 -16.91 -29.90
N ALA A 31 2.02 -17.94 -30.51
CA ALA A 31 2.51 -18.51 -31.77
C ALA A 31 2.42 -17.55 -32.97
N SER A 32 1.45 -16.64 -32.98
CA SER A 32 1.20 -15.74 -34.13
C SER A 32 1.81 -14.36 -34.00
N ARG A 33 2.07 -13.89 -32.77
CA ARG A 33 2.54 -12.53 -32.50
C ARG A 33 3.96 -12.47 -31.97
N CYS A 34 4.46 -13.56 -31.39
CA CYS A 34 5.80 -13.60 -30.81
C CYS A 34 6.75 -14.33 -31.75
N SER A 35 7.88 -13.71 -32.11
CA SER A 35 8.89 -14.33 -32.97
C SER A 35 9.94 -15.11 -32.19
N GLY A 36 9.91 -15.04 -30.85
CA GLY A 36 10.81 -15.72 -29.93
C GLY A 36 10.12 -16.29 -28.70
N GLU A 37 10.84 -16.41 -27.58
CA GLU A 37 10.29 -16.94 -26.33
C GLU A 37 9.10 -16.10 -25.84
N ALA A 38 7.98 -16.78 -25.61
CA ALA A 38 6.76 -16.18 -25.08
C ALA A 38 6.45 -16.79 -23.72
N VAL A 39 6.13 -15.95 -22.74
CA VAL A 39 5.69 -16.38 -21.42
C VAL A 39 4.20 -16.07 -21.27
N VAL A 40 3.42 -17.08 -20.90
CA VAL A 40 1.97 -16.95 -20.67
C VAL A 40 1.70 -16.94 -19.18
N TYR A 41 1.12 -15.85 -18.69
CA TYR A 41 0.71 -15.69 -17.31
C TYR A 41 -0.80 -15.87 -17.19
N ARG A 42 -1.25 -16.73 -16.27
CA ARG A 42 -2.64 -16.73 -15.81
C ARG A 42 -2.79 -15.65 -14.75
N VAL A 43 -3.70 -14.71 -14.97
CA VAL A 43 -3.93 -13.58 -14.06
C VAL A 43 -5.40 -13.48 -13.69
N THR A 44 -5.67 -13.09 -12.45
CA THR A 44 -7.02 -12.72 -12.02
C THR A 44 -7.20 -11.24 -12.21
N ARG A 45 -8.32 -10.84 -12.82
CA ARG A 45 -8.62 -9.43 -13.02
C ARG A 45 -8.96 -8.76 -11.69
N VAL A 46 -8.01 -8.00 -11.13
CA VAL A 46 -8.17 -7.35 -9.82
C VAL A 46 -8.96 -6.03 -9.91
N LEU A 47 -8.78 -5.28 -11.00
CA LEU A 47 -9.44 -3.99 -11.22
C LEU A 47 -9.50 -3.68 -12.72
N GLN A 48 -10.64 -3.25 -13.24
CA GLN A 48 -10.75 -2.61 -14.54
C GLN A 48 -10.81 -1.11 -14.32
N LEU A 49 -9.77 -0.39 -14.76
CA LEU A 49 -9.80 1.07 -14.73
C LEU A 49 -10.89 1.58 -15.68
N ALA A 50 -11.68 2.53 -15.22
CA ALA A 50 -12.60 3.27 -16.06
C ALA A 50 -11.81 4.07 -17.11
N GLU A 51 -12.45 4.38 -18.24
CA GLU A 51 -11.79 5.08 -19.34
C GLU A 51 -11.29 6.48 -18.93
N SER A 52 -11.95 7.11 -17.95
CA SER A 52 -11.50 8.34 -17.29
C SER A 52 -10.17 8.17 -16.55
N GLU A 53 -10.01 7.08 -15.78
CA GLU A 53 -8.78 6.77 -15.04
C GLU A 53 -7.62 6.41 -15.99
N LEU A 54 -7.93 5.71 -17.09
CA LEU A 54 -6.94 5.43 -18.14
C LEU A 54 -6.45 6.72 -18.83
N ASN A 55 -7.33 7.69 -19.01
CA ASN A 55 -6.97 8.98 -19.61
C ASN A 55 -6.10 9.82 -18.68
N GLU A 56 -6.37 9.78 -17.37
CA GLU A 56 -5.51 10.41 -16.36
C GLU A 56 -4.12 9.77 -16.34
N LEU A 57 -4.04 8.43 -16.34
CA LEU A 57 -2.77 7.69 -16.40
C LEU A 57 -1.97 8.03 -17.67
N ARG A 58 -2.63 8.07 -18.83
CA ARG A 58 -2.01 8.48 -20.11
C ARG A 58 -1.54 9.93 -20.11
N SER A 59 -2.17 10.80 -19.34
CA SER A 59 -1.73 12.20 -19.18
C SER A 59 -0.42 12.25 -18.40
N VAL A 60 -0.36 11.56 -17.26
CA VAL A 60 0.85 11.47 -16.40
C VAL A 60 2.03 10.86 -17.16
N LEU A 61 1.80 9.77 -17.89
CA LEU A 61 2.86 9.10 -18.68
C LEU A 61 3.39 9.98 -19.83
N ARG A 62 2.52 10.79 -20.46
CA ARG A 62 2.95 11.72 -21.52
C ARG A 62 3.76 12.89 -20.96
N THR A 63 3.44 13.35 -19.76
CA THR A 63 4.24 14.35 -19.05
C THR A 63 5.63 13.79 -18.73
N ALA A 64 5.70 12.56 -18.20
CA ALA A 64 6.97 11.89 -17.92
C ALA A 64 7.81 11.63 -19.19
N ALA A 65 7.18 11.32 -20.33
CA ALA A 65 7.87 11.12 -21.61
C ALA A 65 8.42 12.44 -22.21
N ARG A 66 7.83 13.60 -21.87
CA ARG A 66 8.29 14.92 -22.31
C ARG A 66 9.50 15.42 -21.54
N GLU A 67 9.77 14.88 -20.36
CA GLU A 67 10.92 15.24 -19.52
C GLU A 67 12.22 14.49 -19.90
N GLY A 68 12.22 13.70 -20.98
CA GLY A 68 13.44 13.34 -21.71
C GLY A 68 14.56 12.67 -20.91
N GLY A 69 14.24 11.89 -19.87
CA GLY A 69 15.22 11.13 -19.09
C GLY A 69 15.18 9.64 -19.44
N GLU A 70 16.28 9.11 -19.99
CA GLU A 70 16.51 7.67 -20.10
C GLU A 70 16.26 6.96 -18.75
N PRO A 71 15.61 5.78 -18.73
CA PRO A 71 15.52 4.97 -17.52
C PRO A 71 16.90 4.35 -17.28
N ARG A 72 17.81 5.11 -16.67
CA ARG A 72 19.01 4.52 -16.07
C ARG A 72 18.54 3.59 -14.97
N GLY A 73 18.71 2.29 -15.22
CA GLY A 73 18.61 1.24 -14.22
C GLY A 73 19.50 1.59 -13.03
N LYS A 74 18.91 2.25 -12.04
CA LYS A 74 19.44 2.32 -10.69
C LYS A 74 18.63 1.33 -9.89
N HIS A 75 19.34 0.35 -9.33
CA HIS A 75 18.92 -0.57 -8.28
C HIS A 75 17.55 -0.23 -7.68
N ILE A 76 16.56 -1.09 -8.00
CA ILE A 76 15.25 -1.12 -7.37
C ILE A 76 15.47 -1.65 -5.95
N GLY A 77 16.02 -0.80 -5.09
CA GLY A 77 16.62 -1.24 -3.84
C GLY A 77 17.37 -0.11 -3.15
N GLU A 78 16.86 1.11 -3.19
CA GLU A 78 17.13 2.11 -2.18
C GLU A 78 15.97 3.10 -2.18
N VAL A 79 15.32 3.21 -1.02
CA VAL A 79 14.32 4.26 -0.77
C VAL A 79 15.01 5.59 -1.05
N PRO A 80 14.50 6.42 -1.98
CA PRO A 80 15.11 7.71 -2.22
C PRO A 80 15.07 8.50 -0.91
N LYS A 81 16.24 8.88 -0.38
CA LYS A 81 16.31 9.83 0.74
C LYS A 81 15.66 11.13 0.26
N PRO A 82 14.53 11.56 0.84
CA PRO A 82 13.94 12.84 0.48
C PRO A 82 14.88 13.94 0.98
N SER A 83 15.18 14.91 0.12
CA SER A 83 15.79 16.19 0.49
C SER A 83 14.78 17.14 1.15
N GLY A 84 13.93 16.60 2.02
CA GLY A 84 13.09 17.28 3.00
C GLY A 84 13.31 16.61 4.36
N ARG A 85 12.87 17.21 5.47
CA ARG A 85 12.96 16.53 6.78
C ARG A 85 12.35 15.14 6.64
N ALA A 86 13.15 14.10 6.90
CA ALA A 86 12.68 12.72 6.81
C ALA A 86 11.47 12.56 7.75
N PRO A 87 10.43 11.81 7.34
CA PRO A 87 9.26 11.61 8.17
C PRO A 87 9.67 11.07 9.55
N GLU A 88 9.15 11.72 10.59
CA GLU A 88 9.50 11.45 11.98
C GLU A 88 8.56 10.40 12.59
N TYR A 89 7.33 10.31 12.11
CA TYR A 89 6.26 9.48 12.66
C TYR A 89 5.70 8.53 11.60
N ALA A 90 5.34 7.32 12.02
CA ALA A 90 4.57 6.40 11.19
C ALA A 90 3.20 6.13 11.81
N VAL A 91 2.16 6.13 10.98
CA VAL A 91 0.80 5.71 11.34
C VAL A 91 0.50 4.41 10.61
N VAL A 92 0.12 3.37 11.34
CA VAL A 92 -0.11 2.03 10.83
C VAL A 92 -1.56 1.66 11.05
N PHE A 93 -2.21 1.13 10.01
CA PHE A 93 -3.56 0.62 10.06
C PHE A 93 -3.56 -0.88 9.83
N ASP A 94 -4.25 -1.64 10.70
CA ASP A 94 -4.51 -3.05 10.44
C ASP A 94 -5.43 -3.26 9.23
N GLN A 95 -5.66 -4.53 8.88
CA GLN A 95 -6.46 -4.92 7.72
C GLN A 95 -7.93 -4.50 7.82
N MET A 96 -8.43 -4.15 9.01
CA MET A 96 -9.82 -3.76 9.21
C MET A 96 -10.09 -2.32 8.79
N TYR A 97 -9.06 -1.48 8.70
CA TYR A 97 -9.20 -0.10 8.25
C TYR A 97 -8.68 0.13 6.83
N LYS A 98 -8.85 -0.86 5.95
CA LYS A 98 -8.49 -0.76 4.54
C LYS A 98 -9.12 0.47 3.88
N GLY A 99 -8.32 1.23 3.14
CA GLY A 99 -8.63 2.48 2.47
C GLY A 99 -8.63 3.71 3.38
N PHE A 100 -8.26 3.61 4.67
CA PHE A 100 -8.19 4.78 5.56
C PHE A 100 -6.92 5.59 5.34
N ALA A 101 -5.79 4.93 5.06
CA ALA A 101 -4.51 5.59 4.89
C ALA A 101 -4.53 6.65 3.78
N ASP A 102 -5.13 6.31 2.63
CA ASP A 102 -5.25 7.23 1.48
C ASP A 102 -6.06 8.49 1.82
N ILE A 103 -7.14 8.35 2.61
CA ILE A 103 -8.02 9.46 2.98
C ILE A 103 -7.32 10.34 4.03
N LEU A 104 -6.76 9.73 5.07
CA LEU A 104 -6.10 10.45 6.17
C LEU A 104 -4.81 11.14 5.71
N ALA A 105 -4.08 10.55 4.76
CA ALA A 105 -2.91 11.21 4.18
C ALA A 105 -3.28 12.48 3.41
N ARG A 106 -4.47 12.56 2.82
CA ARG A 106 -4.98 13.79 2.18
C ARG A 106 -5.44 14.81 3.21
N GLU A 107 -6.01 14.37 4.32
CA GLU A 107 -6.51 15.26 5.37
C GLU A 107 -5.40 15.80 6.30
N ILE A 108 -4.32 15.03 6.48
CA ILE A 108 -3.21 15.36 7.36
C ILE A 108 -1.98 15.62 6.50
N GLU A 109 -1.81 16.88 6.12
CA GLU A 109 -0.73 17.37 5.26
C GLU A 109 0.63 17.52 5.97
N ASP A 110 0.77 17.03 7.22
CA ASP A 110 2.04 17.11 7.97
C ASP A 110 3.10 16.20 7.31
N PRO A 111 4.19 16.76 6.75
CA PRO A 111 5.21 15.99 6.03
C PRO A 111 6.03 15.08 6.96
N ARG A 112 5.90 15.24 8.28
CA ARG A 112 6.57 14.38 9.26
C ARG A 112 5.88 13.01 9.42
N VAL A 113 4.72 12.80 8.80
CA VAL A 113 3.90 11.60 8.98
C VAL A 113 3.87 10.77 7.70
N GLU A 114 4.26 9.51 7.81
CA GLU A 114 3.99 8.48 6.80
C GLU A 114 2.89 7.52 7.25
N PHE A 115 2.08 7.05 6.30
CA PHE A 115 0.95 6.17 6.54
C PHE A 115 1.22 4.78 5.94
N HIS A 116 0.98 3.75 6.74
CA HIS A 116 1.24 2.36 6.42
C HIS A 116 -0.07 1.57 6.58
N GLU A 117 -0.60 1.09 5.47
CA GLU A 117 -1.78 0.26 5.44
C GLU A 117 -1.38 -1.21 5.36
N VAL A 118 -1.69 -2.00 6.37
CA VAL A 118 -1.50 -3.44 6.31
C VAL A 118 -2.57 -4.04 5.42
N LEU A 119 -2.13 -4.68 4.35
CA LEU A 119 -2.95 -5.53 3.53
C LEU A 119 -2.76 -6.98 3.95
N GLY A 120 -3.83 -7.75 3.88
CA GLY A 120 -3.74 -9.21 4.00
C GLY A 120 -3.07 -9.82 2.78
N ARG A 121 -3.64 -10.92 2.28
CA ARG A 121 -3.11 -11.60 1.09
C ARG A 121 -3.29 -10.73 -0.16
N GLY A 122 -2.26 -10.66 -1.03
CA GLY A 122 -2.34 -9.98 -2.33
C GLY A 122 -1.14 -9.12 -2.70
N ILE A 123 -0.29 -8.77 -1.74
CA ILE A 123 1.03 -8.18 -2.00
C ILE A 123 2.11 -8.96 -1.26
N ASN A 124 3.28 -9.14 -1.88
CA ASN A 124 4.40 -9.91 -1.31
C ASN A 124 5.55 -9.01 -0.84
N ARG A 125 5.45 -7.70 -1.09
CA ARG A 125 6.43 -6.68 -0.71
C ARG A 125 5.73 -5.35 -0.45
N PRO A 126 6.31 -4.45 0.36
CA PRO A 126 5.78 -3.11 0.54
C PRO A 126 5.62 -2.38 -0.79
N LEU A 127 4.47 -1.76 -1.01
CA LEU A 127 4.16 -0.99 -2.21
C LEU A 127 3.91 0.47 -1.83
N LYS A 128 4.62 1.40 -2.46
CA LYS A 128 4.33 2.83 -2.32
C LYS A 128 3.06 3.15 -3.13
N ALA A 129 1.98 3.51 -2.44
CA ALA A 129 0.66 3.76 -3.03
C ALA A 129 0.36 5.26 -3.21
N GLY A 130 1.14 6.12 -2.55
CA GLY A 130 1.09 7.58 -2.70
C GLY A 130 2.39 8.20 -2.19
N GLU A 131 2.47 9.53 -2.15
CA GLU A 131 3.68 10.25 -1.72
C GLU A 131 4.14 9.83 -0.31
N ARG A 132 3.18 9.67 0.61
CA ARG A 132 3.37 9.31 2.03
C ARG A 132 2.58 8.07 2.44
N VAL A 133 2.08 7.28 1.49
CA VAL A 133 1.24 6.09 1.76
C VAL A 133 1.92 4.84 1.26
N TYR A 134 2.05 3.84 2.13
CA TYR A 134 2.63 2.54 1.83
C TYR A 134 1.64 1.44 2.18
N ARG A 135 1.54 0.45 1.30
CA ARG A 135 0.79 -0.80 1.55
C ARG A 135 1.77 -1.87 1.97
N GLN A 136 1.52 -2.49 3.11
CA GLN A 136 2.41 -3.45 3.76
C GLN A 136 1.82 -4.86 3.66
N PRO A 137 2.60 -5.88 3.29
CA PRO A 137 2.12 -7.26 3.30
C PRO A 137 2.08 -7.81 4.73
N ALA A 138 1.01 -8.53 5.09
CA ALA A 138 1.00 -9.38 6.28
C ALA A 138 0.17 -10.64 6.05
N LYS A 139 0.71 -11.80 6.41
CA LYS A 139 -0.01 -13.08 6.35
C LYS A 139 -0.73 -13.40 7.64
N ASP A 140 -0.17 -12.97 8.75
CA ASP A 140 -0.64 -13.21 10.11
C ASP A 140 -0.26 -12.03 11.02
N ASP A 141 -0.66 -12.12 12.29
CA ASP A 141 -0.38 -11.11 13.31
C ASP A 141 1.12 -10.95 13.58
N TYR A 142 1.91 -12.00 13.38
CA TYR A 142 3.35 -11.96 13.64
C TYR A 142 4.09 -11.10 12.61
N ASP A 143 3.68 -11.15 11.34
CA ASP A 143 4.17 -10.23 10.31
C ASP A 143 3.85 -8.76 10.66
N ILE A 144 2.69 -8.49 11.26
CA ILE A 144 2.31 -7.14 11.70
C ILE A 144 3.22 -6.67 12.84
N LEU A 145 3.45 -7.50 13.85
CA LEU A 145 4.34 -7.15 14.97
C LEU A 145 5.77 -6.85 14.48
N LYS A 146 6.29 -7.66 13.55
CA LYS A 146 7.59 -7.41 12.92
C LYS A 146 7.64 -6.09 12.16
N LEU A 147 6.59 -5.77 11.41
CA LEU A 147 6.47 -4.49 10.73
C LEU A 147 6.52 -3.34 11.74
N LEU A 148 5.74 -3.43 12.82
CA LEU A 148 5.70 -2.40 13.86
C LEU A 148 7.09 -2.19 14.50
N GLU A 149 7.82 -3.26 14.82
CA GLU A 149 9.21 -3.18 15.30
C GLU A 149 10.14 -2.49 14.30
N GLN A 150 10.05 -2.86 13.02
CA GLN A 150 10.88 -2.26 11.97
C GLN A 150 10.61 -0.77 11.80
N LEU A 151 9.32 -0.37 11.87
CA LEU A 151 8.93 1.03 11.78
C LEU A 151 9.36 1.79 13.05
N ALA A 152 9.17 1.24 14.25
CA ALA A 152 9.59 1.90 15.49
C ALA A 152 11.09 2.20 15.52
N ASN A 153 11.92 1.33 14.95
CA ASN A 153 13.35 1.57 14.81
C ASN A 153 13.71 2.58 13.70
N ARG A 154 12.81 2.83 12.75
CA ARG A 154 13.03 3.75 11.62
C ARG A 154 12.54 5.17 11.92
N TYR A 155 11.41 5.32 12.59
CA TYR A 155 10.73 6.60 12.82
C TYR A 155 11.01 7.10 14.23
N ARG A 156 11.78 8.19 14.35
CA ARG A 156 12.25 8.72 15.64
C ARG A 156 11.14 9.22 16.55
N GLY A 157 10.04 9.69 15.98
CA GLY A 157 8.83 10.12 16.69
C GLY A 157 7.92 8.96 17.13
N GLY A 158 8.25 7.73 16.73
CA GLY A 158 7.50 6.53 17.08
C GLY A 158 6.46 6.12 16.04
N VAL A 159 5.69 5.09 16.41
CA VAL A 159 4.66 4.48 15.57
C VAL A 159 3.32 4.57 16.28
N LEU A 160 2.28 5.03 15.59
CA LEU A 160 0.89 4.94 16.04
C LEU A 160 0.19 3.84 15.27
N PHE A 161 -0.26 2.80 15.96
CA PHE A 161 -0.91 1.65 15.38
C PHE A 161 -2.41 1.63 15.73
N PHE A 162 -3.25 1.59 14.71
CA PHE A 162 -4.69 1.40 14.83
C PHE A 162 -5.05 -0.06 14.55
N THR A 163 -5.75 -0.68 15.49
CA THR A 163 -6.36 -2.00 15.29
C THR A 163 -7.70 -2.09 15.99
N GLY A 164 -8.63 -2.86 15.44
CA GLY A 164 -9.84 -3.25 16.16
C GLY A 164 -9.79 -4.68 16.70
N ASP A 165 -8.66 -5.38 16.56
CA ASP A 165 -8.43 -6.70 17.15
C ASP A 165 -7.81 -6.53 18.54
N LYS A 166 -8.51 -7.03 19.57
CA LYS A 166 -8.10 -6.87 20.96
C LYS A 166 -6.81 -7.64 21.29
N ARG A 167 -6.61 -8.82 20.70
CA ARG A 167 -5.43 -9.65 20.95
C ARG A 167 -4.21 -9.01 20.30
N LEU A 168 -4.34 -8.59 19.05
CA LEU A 168 -3.28 -7.89 18.33
C LEU A 168 -2.94 -6.57 19.02
N ALA A 169 -3.94 -5.81 19.48
CA ALA A 169 -3.73 -4.59 20.25
C ALA A 169 -2.87 -4.83 21.50
N ASN A 170 -3.19 -5.87 22.27
CA ASN A 170 -2.45 -6.19 23.50
C ASN A 170 -1.01 -6.61 23.20
N GLN A 171 -0.78 -7.36 22.12
CA GLN A 171 0.57 -7.76 21.71
C GLN A 171 1.38 -6.58 21.20
N ALA A 172 0.78 -5.72 20.37
CA ALA A 172 1.44 -4.54 19.81
C ALA A 172 1.85 -3.53 20.88
N ARG A 173 1.12 -3.43 22.01
CA ARG A 173 1.49 -2.58 23.16
C ARG A 173 2.81 -2.99 23.82
N LEU A 174 3.25 -4.22 23.63
CA LEU A 174 4.51 -4.72 24.17
C LEU A 174 5.71 -4.30 23.29
N VAL A 175 5.46 -3.76 22.09
CA VAL A 175 6.51 -3.32 21.17
C VAL A 175 6.98 -1.91 21.56
N PRO A 176 8.27 -1.72 21.93
CA PRO A 176 8.78 -0.41 22.30
C PRO A 176 8.64 0.61 21.16
N GLY A 177 8.24 1.84 21.48
CA GLY A 177 8.05 2.91 20.49
C GLY A 177 6.75 2.82 19.68
N VAL A 178 5.87 1.88 20.02
CA VAL A 178 4.54 1.73 19.39
C VAL A 178 3.44 2.18 20.35
N HIS A 179 2.67 3.17 19.95
CA HIS A 179 1.43 3.59 20.59
C HIS A 179 0.25 2.89 19.91
N VAL A 180 -0.63 2.26 20.69
CA VAL A 180 -1.74 1.48 20.15
C VAL A 180 -3.08 2.15 20.46
N GLU A 181 -3.82 2.48 19.41
CA GLU A 181 -5.21 2.92 19.47
C GLU A 181 -6.12 1.75 19.08
N TYR A 182 -6.83 1.22 20.08
CA TYR A 182 -7.78 0.12 19.90
C TYR A 182 -9.17 0.67 19.63
N ILE A 183 -9.71 0.44 18.42
CA ILE A 183 -11.02 0.96 18.00
C ILE A 183 -11.84 -0.18 17.37
N PRO A 184 -12.54 -1.00 18.17
CA PRO A 184 -13.25 -2.17 17.66
C PRO A 184 -14.36 -1.80 16.66
N PRO A 185 -14.60 -2.67 15.66
CA PRO A 185 -15.70 -2.49 14.72
C PRO A 185 -17.04 -2.53 15.48
N GLY A 186 -17.76 -1.41 15.48
CA GLY A 186 -19.03 -1.24 16.20
C GLY A 186 -19.03 -0.12 17.25
N GLU A 187 -17.86 0.33 17.71
CA GLU A 187 -17.77 1.49 18.62
C GLU A 187 -17.95 2.83 17.92
N VAL A 188 -17.84 2.85 16.59
CA VAL A 188 -17.93 4.08 15.81
C VAL A 188 -19.06 3.98 14.80
N ALA A 189 -19.91 5.01 14.77
CA ALA A 189 -21.06 5.13 13.89
C ALA A 189 -20.63 5.43 12.44
N GLY A 190 -20.04 4.44 11.78
CA GLY A 190 -19.67 4.49 10.37
C GLY A 190 -18.27 5.03 10.08
N LYS A 191 -17.88 4.88 8.81
CA LYS A 191 -16.52 5.15 8.31
C LYS A 191 -16.10 6.60 8.48
N GLU A 192 -16.99 7.56 8.23
CA GLU A 192 -16.68 8.99 8.32
C GLU A 192 -16.33 9.41 9.76
N MET A 193 -17.10 8.93 10.74
CA MET A 193 -16.84 9.23 12.15
C MET A 193 -15.54 8.57 12.62
N ALA A 194 -15.22 7.38 12.11
CA ALA A 194 -13.96 6.71 12.40
C ALA A 194 -12.76 7.47 11.83
N LEU A 195 -12.85 7.99 10.60
CA LEU A 195 -11.83 8.84 10.01
C LEU A 195 -11.60 10.11 10.83
N LYS A 196 -12.67 10.82 11.20
CA LYS A 196 -12.59 12.03 12.05
C LYS A 196 -11.92 11.75 13.40
N LEU A 197 -12.33 10.67 14.07
CA LEU A 197 -11.74 10.24 15.33
C LEU A 197 -10.24 9.93 15.16
N MET A 198 -9.88 9.12 14.18
CA MET A 198 -8.48 8.75 13.93
C MET A 198 -7.63 9.97 13.56
N ALA A 199 -8.14 10.89 12.74
CA ALA A 199 -7.44 12.12 12.40
C ALA A 199 -7.16 12.97 13.65
N GLN A 200 -8.14 13.09 14.55
CA GLN A 200 -7.96 13.77 15.83
C GLN A 200 -6.90 13.09 16.70
N ARG A 201 -6.91 11.76 16.78
CA ARG A 201 -5.92 10.97 17.55
C ARG A 201 -4.51 11.15 17.02
N ILE A 202 -4.35 11.07 15.69
CA ILE A 202 -3.06 11.28 15.02
C ILE A 202 -2.53 12.69 15.33
N ARG A 203 -3.34 13.74 15.14
CA ARG A 203 -2.94 15.13 15.43
C ARG A 203 -2.55 15.32 16.89
N SER A 204 -3.35 14.77 17.82
CA SER A 204 -3.09 14.88 19.26
C SER A 204 -1.79 14.18 19.66
N TRP A 205 -1.52 13.01 19.10
CA TRP A 205 -0.31 12.24 19.36
C TRP A 205 0.94 12.95 18.86
N ILE A 206 0.92 13.49 17.64
CA ILE A 206 2.05 14.25 17.06
C ILE A 206 2.34 15.52 17.87
N LEU A 207 1.31 16.22 18.33
CA LEU A 207 1.45 17.47 19.10
C LEU A 207 1.82 17.25 20.57
N GLY A 208 1.42 16.11 21.15
CA GLY A 208 1.64 15.76 22.56
C GLY A 208 2.99 15.09 22.87
N GLY A 209 3.87 14.92 21.88
CA GLY A 209 5.07 14.10 21.94
C GLY A 209 6.08 14.45 23.04
N ARG A 210 5.97 13.79 24.20
CA ARG A 210 7.14 13.22 24.90
C ARG A 210 6.85 11.76 25.23
N PRO A 211 7.76 10.82 24.91
CA PRO A 211 7.71 9.50 25.51
C PRO A 211 8.03 9.63 27.03
N PRO A 212 7.45 8.82 27.92
CA PRO A 212 8.03 8.63 29.24
C PRO A 212 9.42 7.98 29.04
N GLU A 213 10.45 8.65 29.55
CA GLU A 213 11.78 8.07 29.73
C GLU A 213 11.70 6.97 30.80
N GLY A 214 12.26 5.80 30.52
CA GLY A 214 12.60 4.77 31.52
C GLY A 214 11.61 3.64 31.65
#